data_AF-A0A2M7U9D1-F1
#
_entry.id   AF-A0A2M7U9D1-F1
#
_cell.length_a   1.000
_cell.length_b   1.000
_cell.length_c   1.000
_cell.angle_alpha   90.00
_cell.angle_beta   90.00
_cell.angle_gamma   90.00
#
_symmetry.space_group_name_H-M   'P 1'
#
loop_
_entity.id
_entity.type
_entity.pdbx_description
1 polymer ?
#
loop_
_entity_poly.entity_id
_entity_poly.type
_entity_poly.pdbx_seq_one_letter_code
_entity_poly.pdbx_strand_id
1 'polypeptide(L)'
;QIIREAVGEETHILGCGAPLGGSVGLVDSMRVSADVKEVWEPKIFRFLGRGCDIPSLKDSLRNNLTRSFLNRRWWINDPDCLVVRDYHSKLTTAEIKLMLTVVGLSGGNVFYGDALSRLPHERLVWIQQILPPSAFTAQPVYLEDEEYAERIILQKGNLRLEAHLNWTNKPEEVEFQHTEAHEQGYAFDFWQGKMVSTNHAVSIPPHGVVVLIQPTEKIGDVPRVVGNNFHLAGSVDGRIQTQFNSSSGDLTLQGKFISSTSGKVAIEFPRELTLNEKALPMEVMGLEQWAGGFIFAIEAAAPWSVKLKLRKKI
;
A
#
# COMPACT_ATOMS: atom_id res chain seq x y z
N GLN A 1 -16.48 -12.01 -27.84
CA GLN A 1 -17.13 -13.29 -28.19
C GLN A 1 -16.24 -14.10 -29.12
N ILE A 2 -16.07 -13.72 -30.39
CA ILE A 2 -15.17 -14.42 -31.34
C ILE A 2 -13.76 -14.65 -30.76
N ILE A 3 -13.16 -13.64 -30.14
CA ILE A 3 -11.83 -13.80 -29.50
C ILE A 3 -11.86 -14.87 -28.41
N ARG A 4 -12.83 -14.82 -27.48
CA ARG A 4 -13.02 -15.80 -26.40
C ARG A 4 -13.21 -17.22 -26.95
N GLU A 5 -14.06 -17.39 -27.95
CA GLU A 5 -14.30 -18.67 -28.62
C GLU A 5 -13.03 -19.25 -29.24
N ALA A 6 -12.14 -18.39 -29.77
CA ALA A 6 -10.90 -18.81 -30.41
C ALA A 6 -9.78 -19.17 -29.40
N VAL A 7 -9.68 -18.44 -28.28
CA VAL A 7 -8.59 -18.62 -27.30
C VAL A 7 -8.94 -19.57 -26.14
N GLY A 8 -10.22 -19.90 -25.98
CA GLY A 8 -10.73 -20.76 -24.91
C GLY A 8 -10.89 -20.05 -23.55
N GLU A 9 -11.52 -20.75 -22.62
CA GLU A 9 -11.85 -20.22 -21.27
C GLU A 9 -10.61 -20.05 -20.36
N GLU A 10 -9.57 -20.84 -20.56
CA GLU A 10 -8.35 -20.82 -19.73
C GLU A 10 -7.40 -19.64 -20.06
N THR A 11 -7.67 -18.90 -21.14
CA THR A 11 -6.81 -17.79 -21.58
C THR A 11 -7.29 -16.48 -20.99
N HIS A 12 -6.43 -15.76 -20.28
CA HIS A 12 -6.76 -14.43 -19.75
C HIS A 12 -6.84 -13.38 -20.87
N ILE A 13 -7.97 -12.69 -21.00
CA ILE A 13 -8.21 -11.61 -21.96
C ILE A 13 -8.18 -10.26 -21.24
N LEU A 14 -7.21 -9.43 -21.63
CA LEU A 14 -7.12 -8.03 -21.23
C LEU A 14 -7.69 -7.13 -22.33
N GLY A 15 -8.74 -6.38 -22.04
CA GLY A 15 -9.20 -5.29 -22.90
C GLY A 15 -8.31 -4.05 -22.74
N CYS A 16 -7.74 -3.56 -23.83
CA CYS A 16 -6.89 -2.36 -23.85
C CYS A 16 -7.36 -1.40 -24.94
N GLY A 17 -7.78 -0.19 -24.55
CA GLY A 17 -8.39 0.79 -25.48
C GLY A 17 -9.79 0.40 -25.99
N ALA A 18 -10.39 -0.65 -25.45
CA ALA A 18 -11.75 -1.06 -25.80
C ALA A 18 -12.80 -0.20 -25.07
N PRO A 19 -14.03 -0.08 -25.62
CA PRO A 19 -15.11 0.63 -24.93
C PRO A 19 -15.47 -0.03 -23.59
N LEU A 20 -15.42 0.71 -22.48
CA LEU A 20 -15.66 0.17 -21.13
C LEU A 20 -17.00 -0.58 -21.04
N GLY A 21 -18.12 0.12 -21.29
CA GLY A 21 -19.45 -0.49 -21.17
C GLY A 21 -19.68 -1.69 -22.10
N GLY A 22 -19.16 -1.63 -23.33
CA GLY A 22 -19.29 -2.72 -24.30
C GLY A 22 -18.44 -3.95 -24.00
N SER A 23 -17.48 -3.84 -23.07
CA SER A 23 -16.55 -4.93 -22.73
C SER A 23 -16.99 -5.72 -21.49
N VAL A 24 -18.06 -5.30 -20.80
CA VAL A 24 -18.53 -5.96 -19.56
C VAL A 24 -18.92 -7.41 -19.86
N GLY A 25 -18.34 -8.34 -19.10
CA GLY A 25 -18.56 -9.79 -19.28
C GLY A 25 -17.85 -10.41 -20.49
N LEU A 26 -17.03 -9.66 -21.22
CA LEU A 26 -16.28 -10.15 -22.39
C LEU A 26 -14.77 -10.29 -22.14
N VAL A 27 -14.24 -9.66 -21.10
CA VAL A 27 -12.81 -9.61 -20.77
C VAL A 27 -12.59 -9.93 -19.29
N ASP A 28 -11.44 -10.49 -18.96
CA ASP A 28 -11.07 -10.85 -17.57
C ASP A 28 -10.45 -9.65 -16.83
N SER A 29 -9.69 -8.83 -17.56
CA SER A 29 -9.21 -7.54 -17.09
C SER A 29 -9.42 -6.44 -18.12
N MET A 30 -9.40 -5.18 -17.68
CA MET A 30 -9.62 -4.03 -18.55
C MET A 30 -8.73 -2.86 -18.14
N ARG A 31 -8.03 -2.27 -19.12
CA ARG A 31 -7.35 -0.98 -18.95
C ARG A 31 -8.38 0.08 -18.61
N VAL A 32 -8.25 0.66 -17.43
CA VAL A 32 -9.18 1.69 -16.91
C VAL A 32 -8.55 3.08 -16.86
N SER A 33 -7.35 3.26 -17.39
CA SER A 33 -6.60 4.51 -17.30
C SER A 33 -5.97 4.92 -18.63
N ALA A 34 -5.59 6.20 -18.72
CA ALA A 34 -4.63 6.68 -19.70
C ALA A 34 -3.32 5.88 -19.64
N ASP A 35 -2.53 5.95 -20.71
CA ASP A 35 -1.18 5.39 -20.73
C ASP A 35 -0.30 6.07 -19.68
N VAL A 36 0.38 5.27 -18.86
CA VAL A 36 1.42 5.75 -17.95
C VAL A 36 2.61 6.24 -18.77
N LYS A 37 3.12 7.41 -18.40
CA LYS A 37 4.35 7.97 -18.96
C LYS A 37 5.34 8.31 -17.86
N GLU A 38 6.59 8.43 -18.26
CA GLU A 38 7.73 8.80 -17.44
C GLU A 38 7.77 10.28 -17.01
N VAL A 39 6.60 10.93 -16.98
CA VAL A 39 6.39 12.33 -16.62
C VAL A 39 5.08 12.46 -15.85
N TRP A 40 5.04 13.34 -14.84
CA TRP A 40 3.82 13.63 -14.08
C TRP A 40 2.70 14.21 -14.96
N GLU A 41 2.99 15.29 -15.67
CA GLU A 41 2.07 15.96 -16.60
C GLU A 41 2.90 16.59 -17.74
N PRO A 42 2.56 16.34 -19.03
CA PRO A 42 3.32 16.91 -20.14
C PRO A 42 3.00 18.40 -20.36
N LYS A 43 4.05 19.23 -20.41
CA LYS A 43 3.93 20.70 -20.52
C LYS A 43 3.19 21.20 -21.77
N ILE A 44 3.25 20.47 -22.88
CA ILE A 44 2.80 20.96 -24.20
C ILE A 44 1.29 20.78 -24.43
N PHE A 45 0.64 19.89 -23.66
CA PHE A 45 -0.76 19.54 -23.86
C PHE A 45 -1.74 20.31 -22.95
N ARG A 46 -1.24 21.21 -22.09
CA ARG A 46 -2.08 22.11 -21.26
C ARG A 46 -3.01 23.02 -22.10
N PHE A 47 -2.76 23.14 -23.40
CA PHE A 47 -3.51 23.98 -24.34
C PHE A 47 -4.57 23.24 -25.17
N LEU A 48 -4.64 21.90 -25.15
CA LEU A 48 -5.57 21.13 -26.00
C LEU A 48 -6.97 20.90 -25.38
N GLY A 49 -7.29 21.57 -24.28
CA GLY A 49 -8.64 21.56 -23.69
C GLY A 49 -8.85 20.46 -22.64
N ARG A 50 -9.76 20.73 -21.70
CA ARG A 50 -10.22 19.77 -20.69
C ARG A 50 -11.06 18.68 -21.38
N GLY A 51 -10.77 17.40 -21.11
CA GLY A 51 -11.66 16.29 -21.50
C GLY A 51 -11.02 15.16 -22.32
N CYS A 52 -9.76 15.27 -22.74
CA CYS A 52 -9.01 14.14 -23.27
C CYS A 52 -8.04 13.61 -22.21
N ASP A 53 -8.11 12.31 -21.89
CA ASP A 53 -7.10 11.64 -21.07
C ASP A 53 -5.75 11.69 -21.82
N ILE A 54 -4.75 12.35 -21.23
CA ILE A 54 -3.42 12.53 -21.85
C ILE A 54 -2.46 11.51 -21.24
N PRO A 55 -1.65 10.81 -22.06
CA PRO A 55 -0.60 9.93 -21.55
C PRO A 55 0.30 10.65 -20.54
N SER A 56 0.16 10.30 -19.27
CA SER A 56 0.79 10.95 -18.13
C SER A 56 0.58 10.12 -16.87
N LEU A 57 1.48 10.24 -15.89
CA LEU A 57 1.25 9.58 -14.62
C LEU A 57 0.03 10.15 -13.90
N LYS A 58 -0.15 11.48 -13.89
CA LYS A 58 -1.25 12.14 -13.18
C LYS A 58 -2.64 11.67 -13.67
N ASP A 59 -2.90 11.71 -14.98
CA ASP A 59 -4.19 11.28 -15.52
C ASP A 59 -4.42 9.78 -15.32
N SER A 60 -3.37 8.97 -15.46
CA SER A 60 -3.48 7.54 -15.20
C SER A 60 -3.91 7.27 -13.76
N LEU A 61 -3.30 7.92 -12.77
CA LEU A 61 -3.67 7.77 -11.36
C LEU A 61 -5.10 8.27 -11.09
N ARG A 62 -5.48 9.43 -11.63
CA ARG A 62 -6.85 9.95 -11.54
C ARG A 62 -7.87 8.95 -12.08
N ASN A 63 -7.64 8.41 -13.27
CA ASN A 63 -8.55 7.45 -13.90
C ASN A 63 -8.66 6.16 -13.08
N ASN A 64 -7.54 5.66 -12.57
CA ASN A 64 -7.50 4.46 -11.74
C ASN A 64 -8.34 4.60 -10.47
N LEU A 65 -8.26 5.76 -9.81
CA LEU A 65 -9.05 6.04 -8.61
C LEU A 65 -10.53 6.21 -8.94
N THR A 66 -10.86 7.03 -9.94
CA THR A 66 -12.26 7.32 -10.31
C THR A 66 -13.00 6.07 -10.82
N ARG A 67 -12.29 5.11 -11.41
CA ARG A 67 -12.84 3.84 -11.92
C ARG A 67 -12.53 2.64 -11.01
N SER A 68 -12.03 2.87 -9.79
CA SER A 68 -11.71 1.80 -8.83
C SER A 68 -12.91 0.91 -8.50
N PHE A 69 -14.12 1.48 -8.47
CA PHE A 69 -15.37 0.78 -8.18
C PHE A 69 -15.73 -0.31 -9.21
N LEU A 70 -15.08 -0.35 -10.37
CA LEU A 70 -15.26 -1.38 -11.40
C LEU A 70 -14.48 -2.67 -11.08
N ASN A 71 -13.40 -2.56 -10.31
CA ASN A 71 -12.50 -3.68 -10.01
C ASN A 71 -13.24 -4.80 -9.27
N ARG A 72 -13.05 -6.04 -9.72
CA ARG A 72 -13.70 -7.25 -9.19
C ARG A 72 -15.23 -7.24 -9.25
N ARG A 73 -15.83 -6.31 -10.00
CA ARG A 73 -17.28 -6.25 -10.27
C ARG A 73 -17.58 -6.49 -11.73
N TRP A 74 -16.88 -5.82 -12.63
CA TRP A 74 -17.04 -5.99 -14.07
C TRP A 74 -15.87 -6.79 -14.68
N TRP A 75 -14.67 -6.64 -14.11
CA TRP A 75 -13.41 -7.23 -14.51
C TRP A 75 -12.35 -6.95 -13.43
N ILE A 76 -11.13 -7.43 -13.61
CA ILE A 76 -9.97 -6.93 -12.86
C ILE A 76 -9.47 -5.64 -13.51
N ASN A 77 -9.37 -4.54 -12.75
CA ASN A 77 -8.85 -3.29 -13.27
C ASN A 77 -7.37 -3.44 -13.61
N ASP A 78 -6.98 -2.98 -14.79
CA ASP A 78 -5.60 -2.83 -15.20
C ASP A 78 -5.21 -1.34 -15.15
N PRO A 79 -4.29 -0.97 -14.23
CA PRO A 79 -3.84 0.41 -14.06
C PRO A 79 -2.76 0.86 -15.04
N ASP A 80 -2.42 0.02 -16.02
CA ASP A 80 -1.24 0.12 -16.87
C ASP A 80 0.07 -0.19 -16.10
N CYS A 81 1.19 -0.10 -16.81
CA CYS A 81 2.49 -0.53 -16.34
C CYS A 81 3.10 0.41 -15.29
N LEU A 82 3.75 -0.19 -14.29
CA LEU A 82 4.63 0.52 -13.38
C LEU A 82 5.87 1.07 -14.11
N VAL A 83 6.19 2.33 -13.85
CA VAL A 83 7.41 3.02 -14.30
C VAL A 83 8.16 3.55 -13.07
N VAL A 84 9.11 2.76 -12.58
CA VAL A 84 9.88 3.04 -11.34
C VAL A 84 11.36 3.32 -11.59
N ARG A 85 11.85 3.10 -12.81
CA ARG A 85 13.23 3.38 -13.23
C ARG A 85 13.63 4.83 -13.01
N ASP A 86 14.90 5.02 -12.69
CA ASP A 86 15.56 6.32 -12.49
C ASP A 86 16.28 6.83 -13.76
N TYR A 87 16.39 6.00 -14.80
CA TYR A 87 16.94 6.36 -16.10
C TYR A 87 15.82 6.69 -17.11
N HIS A 88 16.08 7.65 -18.01
CA HIS A 88 15.12 8.12 -19.02
C HIS A 88 13.72 8.40 -18.44
N SER A 89 13.68 8.92 -17.21
CA SER A 89 12.46 9.24 -16.48
C SER A 89 12.57 10.63 -15.88
N LYS A 90 11.48 11.38 -15.87
CA LYS A 90 11.38 12.65 -15.13
C LYS A 90 10.57 12.51 -13.84
N LEU A 91 10.13 11.29 -13.52
CA LEU A 91 9.36 11.03 -12.32
C LEU A 91 10.22 11.17 -11.07
N THR A 92 9.70 11.88 -10.07
CA THR A 92 10.33 11.98 -8.76
C THR A 92 10.09 10.72 -7.93
N THR A 93 10.87 10.52 -6.88
CA THR A 93 10.62 9.43 -5.92
C THR A 93 9.24 9.56 -5.26
N ALA A 94 8.76 10.79 -5.02
CA ALA A 94 7.43 11.04 -4.45
C ALA A 94 6.32 10.55 -5.40
N GLU A 95 6.41 10.90 -6.68
CA GLU A 95 5.48 10.47 -7.74
C GLU A 95 5.46 8.96 -7.92
N ILE A 96 6.64 8.31 -7.84
CA ILE A 96 6.75 6.85 -7.95
C ILE A 96 6.12 6.16 -6.74
N LYS A 97 6.34 6.65 -5.52
CA LYS A 97 5.68 6.10 -4.31
C LYS A 97 4.17 6.31 -4.34
N LEU A 98 3.70 7.45 -4.85
CA LEU A 98 2.27 7.70 -5.08
C LEU A 98 1.70 6.68 -6.08
N MET A 99 2.36 6.45 -7.21
CA MET A 99 1.97 5.44 -8.19
C MET A 99 1.87 4.04 -7.57
N LEU A 100 2.92 3.60 -6.89
CA LEU A 100 2.96 2.30 -6.23
C LEU A 100 1.86 2.17 -5.17
N THR A 101 1.54 3.25 -4.46
CA THR A 101 0.46 3.25 -3.47
C THR A 101 -0.90 3.04 -4.13
N VAL A 102 -1.21 3.80 -5.18
CA VAL A 102 -2.49 3.68 -5.91
C VAL A 102 -2.62 2.29 -6.52
N VAL A 103 -1.58 1.80 -7.21
CA VAL A 103 -1.59 0.49 -7.87
C VAL A 103 -1.68 -0.64 -6.84
N GLY A 104 -0.87 -0.60 -5.79
CA GLY A 104 -0.85 -1.62 -4.74
C GLY A 104 -2.17 -1.71 -3.96
N LEU A 105 -2.84 -0.59 -3.71
CA LEU A 105 -4.13 -0.54 -3.02
C LEU A 105 -5.35 -0.76 -3.95
N SER A 106 -5.17 -0.70 -5.26
CA SER A 106 -6.25 -0.96 -6.23
C SER A 106 -6.79 -2.39 -6.14
N GLY A 107 -5.93 -3.34 -5.75
CA GLY A 107 -6.24 -4.77 -5.79
C GLY A 107 -6.51 -5.32 -7.20
N GLY A 108 -6.10 -4.58 -8.23
CA GLY A 108 -6.21 -4.96 -9.64
C GLY A 108 -4.96 -5.70 -10.14
N ASN A 109 -4.71 -5.61 -11.44
CA ASN A 109 -3.48 -6.11 -12.05
C ASN A 109 -2.27 -5.24 -11.65
N VAL A 110 -1.09 -5.84 -11.75
CA VAL A 110 0.20 -5.14 -11.67
C VAL A 110 1.06 -5.60 -12.82
N PHE A 111 1.45 -4.67 -13.69
CA PHE A 111 2.36 -4.93 -14.81
C PHE A 111 3.63 -4.10 -14.68
N TYR A 112 4.75 -4.61 -15.19
CA TYR A 112 6.03 -3.90 -15.17
C TYR A 112 6.33 -3.34 -16.56
N GLY A 113 6.62 -2.03 -16.63
CA GLY A 113 7.07 -1.39 -17.87
C GLY A 113 8.59 -1.31 -18.01
N ASP A 114 9.33 -1.56 -16.93
CA ASP A 114 10.77 -1.38 -16.87
C ASP A 114 11.56 -2.68 -17.08
N ALA A 115 12.78 -2.54 -17.58
CA ALA A 115 13.75 -3.64 -17.57
C ALA A 115 14.22 -3.91 -16.13
N LEU A 116 13.64 -4.93 -15.49
CA LEU A 116 13.91 -5.30 -14.08
C LEU A 116 15.41 -5.51 -13.79
N SER A 117 16.15 -6.07 -14.74
CA SER A 117 17.61 -6.30 -14.63
C SER A 117 18.44 -5.02 -14.53
N ARG A 118 17.84 -3.86 -14.84
CA ARG A 118 18.49 -2.55 -14.79
C ARG A 118 18.00 -1.69 -13.61
N LEU A 119 17.04 -2.18 -12.83
CA LEU A 119 16.53 -1.43 -11.69
C LEU A 119 17.51 -1.51 -10.51
N PRO A 120 17.80 -0.39 -9.83
CA PRO A 120 18.48 -0.43 -8.54
C PRO A 120 17.72 -1.30 -7.54
N HIS A 121 18.44 -1.94 -6.62
CA HIS A 121 17.86 -2.83 -5.60
C HIS A 121 16.72 -2.15 -4.81
N GLU A 122 16.88 -0.89 -4.46
CA GLU A 122 15.84 -0.10 -3.76
C GLU A 122 14.51 -0.06 -4.52
N ARG A 123 14.54 0.07 -5.86
CA ARG A 123 13.32 0.11 -6.70
C ARG A 123 12.64 -1.25 -6.77
N LEU A 124 13.44 -2.33 -6.76
CA LEU A 124 12.92 -3.70 -6.68
C LEU A 124 12.23 -3.95 -5.34
N VAL A 125 12.79 -3.44 -4.23
CA VAL A 125 12.16 -3.53 -2.90
C VAL A 125 10.81 -2.81 -2.90
N TRP A 126 10.70 -1.60 -3.46
CA TRP A 126 9.42 -0.88 -3.52
C TRP A 126 8.37 -1.62 -4.35
N ILE A 127 8.78 -2.29 -5.44
CA ILE A 127 7.90 -3.16 -6.21
C ILE A 127 7.44 -4.35 -5.36
N GLN A 128 8.36 -5.05 -4.70
CA GLN A 128 8.05 -6.20 -3.84
C GLN A 128 7.08 -5.86 -2.71
N GLN A 129 7.19 -4.64 -2.19
CA GLN A 129 6.34 -4.08 -1.13
C GLN A 129 4.87 -3.92 -1.53
N ILE A 130 4.52 -3.97 -2.81
CA ILE A 130 3.12 -3.90 -3.27
C ILE A 130 2.62 -5.22 -3.88
N LEU A 131 3.42 -6.28 -3.78
CA LEU A 131 3.16 -7.55 -4.45
C LEU A 131 2.98 -8.71 -3.46
N PRO A 132 1.98 -9.57 -3.71
CA PRO A 132 0.83 -9.37 -4.62
C PRO A 132 -0.02 -8.16 -4.21
N PRO A 133 -0.71 -7.47 -5.13
CA PRO A 133 -1.53 -6.30 -4.80
C PRO A 133 -2.56 -6.62 -3.72
N SER A 134 -3.12 -5.58 -3.09
CA SER A 134 -4.10 -5.71 -2.01
C SER A 134 -5.20 -6.74 -2.32
N ALA A 135 -5.49 -7.61 -1.37
CA ALA A 135 -6.59 -8.57 -1.50
C ALA A 135 -7.97 -7.89 -1.62
N PHE A 136 -8.04 -6.60 -1.30
CA PHE A 136 -9.25 -5.77 -1.38
C PHE A 136 -9.00 -4.53 -2.24
N THR A 137 -10.06 -4.02 -2.87
CA THR A 137 -10.03 -2.71 -3.53
C THR A 137 -10.21 -1.64 -2.46
N ALA A 138 -9.20 -0.79 -2.25
CA ALA A 138 -9.31 0.32 -1.30
C ALA A 138 -10.23 1.42 -1.85
N GLN A 139 -10.89 2.14 -0.94
CA GLN A 139 -11.90 3.15 -1.26
C GLN A 139 -11.22 4.52 -1.42
N PRO A 140 -11.24 5.15 -2.61
CA PRO A 140 -10.85 6.55 -2.74
C PRO A 140 -11.91 7.47 -2.10
N VAL A 141 -11.45 8.54 -1.47
CA VAL A 141 -12.28 9.59 -0.86
C VAL A 141 -11.99 10.91 -1.55
N TYR A 142 -13.05 11.55 -2.01
CA TYR A 142 -13.04 12.84 -2.69
C TYR A 142 -13.69 13.88 -1.77
N LEU A 143 -13.23 15.12 -1.85
CA LEU A 143 -14.06 16.24 -1.38
C LEU A 143 -15.20 16.46 -2.38
N GLU A 144 -16.25 17.12 -1.89
CA GLU A 144 -17.38 17.50 -2.71
C GLU A 144 -16.91 18.34 -3.90
N ASP A 145 -17.39 18.00 -5.11
CA ASP A 145 -17.05 18.64 -6.38
C ASP A 145 -15.57 18.58 -6.83
N GLU A 146 -14.73 17.77 -6.19
CA GLU A 146 -13.32 17.63 -6.57
C GLU A 146 -13.05 16.49 -7.57
N GLU A 147 -12.14 16.74 -8.52
CA GLU A 147 -11.73 15.79 -9.55
C GLU A 147 -10.73 14.74 -9.01
N TYR A 148 -9.97 15.11 -7.98
CA TYR A 148 -8.88 14.31 -7.43
C TYR A 148 -9.25 13.75 -6.05
N ALA A 149 -8.97 12.47 -5.83
CA ALA A 149 -9.15 11.89 -4.51
C ALA A 149 -8.09 12.45 -3.56
N GLU A 150 -8.50 12.91 -2.39
CA GLU A 150 -7.55 13.33 -1.35
C GLU A 150 -6.94 12.15 -0.63
N ARG A 151 -7.71 11.06 -0.52
CA ARG A 151 -7.35 9.91 0.30
C ARG A 151 -7.74 8.59 -0.32
N ILE A 152 -7.07 7.54 0.12
CA ILE A 152 -7.43 6.14 -0.14
C ILE A 152 -7.52 5.44 1.21
N ILE A 153 -8.66 4.82 1.51
CA ILE A 153 -8.91 4.14 2.78
C ILE A 153 -9.10 2.65 2.54
N LEU A 154 -8.39 1.84 3.33
CA LEU A 154 -8.64 0.42 3.45
C LEU A 154 -8.77 0.08 4.94
N GLN A 155 -9.95 -0.38 5.35
CA GLN A 155 -10.20 -0.80 6.72
C GLN A 155 -10.71 -2.25 6.75
N LYS A 156 -10.03 -3.08 7.54
CA LYS A 156 -10.37 -4.48 7.77
C LYS A 156 -10.00 -4.88 9.19
N GLY A 157 -10.90 -5.62 9.85
CA GLY A 157 -10.74 -5.94 11.26
C GLY A 157 -10.56 -4.67 12.08
N ASN A 158 -9.48 -4.62 12.86
CA ASN A 158 -9.17 -3.53 13.76
C ASN A 158 -8.06 -2.60 13.27
N LEU A 159 -7.72 -2.65 11.98
CA LEU A 159 -6.72 -1.77 11.38
C LEU A 159 -7.34 -0.97 10.22
N ARG A 160 -6.95 0.30 10.17
CA ARG A 160 -7.24 1.21 9.06
C ARG A 160 -5.91 1.67 8.47
N LEU A 161 -5.78 1.48 7.16
CA LEU A 161 -4.78 2.11 6.33
C LEU A 161 -5.42 3.32 5.64
N GLU A 162 -4.73 4.45 5.69
CA GLU A 162 -5.11 5.68 5.01
C GLU A 162 -3.91 6.23 4.26
N ALA A 163 -4.04 6.37 2.95
CA ALA A 163 -3.07 7.07 2.12
C ALA A 163 -3.59 8.47 1.85
N HIS A 164 -2.84 9.51 2.20
CA HIS A 164 -3.16 10.90 1.86
C HIS A 164 -2.33 11.32 0.65
N LEU A 165 -3.00 11.86 -0.36
CA LEU A 165 -2.43 12.12 -1.68
C LEU A 165 -2.25 13.63 -1.87
N ASN A 166 -1.04 14.06 -2.24
CA ASN A 166 -0.80 15.45 -2.60
C ASN A 166 -0.75 15.57 -4.13
N TRP A 167 -1.71 16.26 -4.73
CA TRP A 167 -1.75 16.51 -6.19
C TRP A 167 -1.13 17.84 -6.60
N THR A 168 -0.72 18.67 -5.64
CA THR A 168 -0.24 20.03 -5.88
C THR A 168 1.26 20.06 -6.15
N ASN A 169 1.72 21.17 -6.75
CA ASN A 169 3.14 21.40 -7.02
C ASN A 169 3.92 21.91 -5.79
N LYS A 170 3.32 21.90 -4.60
CA LYS A 170 3.91 22.37 -3.35
C LYS A 170 3.73 21.31 -2.27
N PRO A 171 4.56 21.31 -1.21
CA PRO A 171 4.28 20.48 -0.06
C PRO A 171 2.91 20.84 0.54
N GLU A 172 2.19 19.83 1.00
CA GLU A 172 0.92 19.98 1.73
C GLU A 172 1.09 19.41 3.13
N GLU A 173 0.48 20.04 4.12
CA GLU A 173 0.43 19.53 5.48
C GLU A 173 -0.91 18.83 5.70
N VAL A 174 -0.85 17.59 6.18
CA VAL A 174 -2.05 16.81 6.45
C VAL A 174 -2.17 16.53 7.94
N GLU A 175 -3.30 16.95 8.50
CA GLU A 175 -3.70 16.57 9.85
C GLU A 175 -4.29 15.17 9.89
N PHE A 176 -4.04 14.46 10.99
CA PHE A 176 -4.46 13.08 11.15
C PHE A 176 -5.89 13.01 11.66
N GLN A 177 -6.68 12.11 11.08
CA GLN A 177 -7.94 11.70 11.69
C GLN A 177 -7.66 10.63 12.74
N HIS A 178 -7.77 11.02 14.01
CA HIS A 178 -7.61 10.10 15.13
C HIS A 178 -8.75 9.06 15.16
N THR A 179 -8.39 7.82 15.44
CA THR A 179 -9.34 6.78 15.84
C THR A 179 -9.51 6.77 17.35
N GLU A 180 -10.52 6.06 17.84
CA GLU A 180 -10.73 5.84 19.28
C GLU A 180 -9.64 4.95 19.94
N ALA A 181 -8.71 4.42 19.14
CA ALA A 181 -7.77 3.38 19.55
C ALA A 181 -6.69 3.85 20.51
N HIS A 182 -6.27 5.11 20.43
CA HIS A 182 -5.09 5.56 21.20
C HIS A 182 -5.18 6.98 21.74
N GLU A 183 -5.07 7.10 23.07
CA GLU A 183 -5.10 8.36 23.81
C GLU A 183 -3.86 9.24 23.57
N GLN A 184 -2.72 8.68 23.14
CA GLN A 184 -1.50 9.45 22.84
C GLN A 184 -1.29 9.70 21.33
N GLY A 185 -2.15 9.12 20.47
CA GLY A 185 -2.16 9.35 19.02
C GLY A 185 -0.89 8.95 18.26
N TYR A 186 -0.86 7.74 17.67
CA TYR A 186 0.22 7.32 16.78
C TYR A 186 -0.32 6.59 15.54
N ALA A 187 0.50 6.56 14.49
CA ALA A 187 0.30 5.73 13.31
C ALA A 187 1.65 5.19 12.82
N PHE A 188 1.66 4.10 12.08
CA PHE A 188 2.84 3.63 11.38
C PHE A 188 2.88 4.21 9.97
N ASP A 189 3.94 4.93 9.61
CA ASP A 189 4.20 5.37 8.24
C ASP A 189 4.87 4.24 7.46
N PHE A 190 4.15 3.70 6.47
CA PHE A 190 4.61 2.60 5.63
C PHE A 190 5.90 2.92 4.87
N TRP A 191 5.97 4.08 4.20
CA TRP A 191 7.07 4.43 3.32
C TRP A 191 8.32 4.87 4.08
N GLN A 192 8.17 5.34 5.32
CA GLN A 192 9.28 5.65 6.22
C GLN A 192 9.66 4.48 7.13
N GLY A 193 8.78 3.50 7.31
CA GLY A 193 9.01 2.35 8.18
C GLY A 193 9.21 2.75 9.64
N LYS A 194 8.41 3.69 10.15
CA LYS A 194 8.54 4.21 11.52
C LYS A 194 7.18 4.59 12.11
N MET A 195 7.10 4.66 13.43
CA MET A 195 5.96 5.26 14.11
C MET A 195 6.02 6.79 14.00
N VAL A 196 4.88 7.41 13.76
CA VAL A 196 4.69 8.87 13.75
C VAL A 196 3.61 9.26 14.74
N SER A 197 3.78 10.42 15.37
CA SER A 197 2.73 11.03 16.21
C SER A 197 1.61 11.52 15.32
N THR A 198 0.36 11.23 15.68
CA THR A 198 -0.82 11.79 14.99
C THR A 198 -1.19 13.17 15.52
N ASN A 199 -0.49 13.69 16.55
CA ASN A 199 -0.80 14.98 17.18
C ASN A 199 -0.20 16.18 16.42
N HIS A 200 0.55 15.93 15.35
CA HIS A 200 1.16 16.94 14.52
C HIS A 200 0.84 16.62 13.06
N ALA A 201 0.73 17.64 12.22
CA ALA A 201 0.61 17.43 10.79
C ALA A 201 1.83 16.71 10.22
N VAL A 202 1.63 15.92 9.16
CA VAL A 202 2.71 15.37 8.36
C VAL A 202 2.75 16.06 7.00
N SER A 203 3.97 16.50 6.66
CA SER A 203 4.28 17.09 5.37
C SER A 203 4.33 16.03 4.28
N ILE A 204 3.56 16.25 3.21
CA ILE A 204 3.56 15.43 2.00
C ILE A 204 4.23 16.22 0.89
N PRO A 205 5.33 15.73 0.28
CA PRO A 205 5.99 16.44 -0.81
C PRO A 205 5.04 16.63 -2.01
N PRO A 206 5.34 17.59 -2.92
CA PRO A 206 4.60 17.75 -4.16
C PRO A 206 4.43 16.40 -4.88
N HIS A 207 3.22 16.13 -5.34
CA HIS A 207 2.88 14.88 -6.06
C HIS A 207 3.18 13.60 -5.26
N GLY A 208 3.23 13.72 -3.94
CA GLY A 208 3.61 12.66 -3.01
C GLY A 208 2.44 11.98 -2.32
N VAL A 209 2.81 11.08 -1.43
CA VAL A 209 1.88 10.33 -0.59
C VAL A 209 2.50 10.07 0.79
N VAL A 210 1.66 10.09 1.81
CA VAL A 210 1.94 9.42 3.09
C VAL A 210 0.95 8.29 3.27
N VAL A 211 1.42 7.12 3.72
CA VAL A 211 0.56 5.95 3.97
C VAL A 211 0.67 5.57 5.42
N LEU A 212 -0.44 5.68 6.12
CA LEU A 212 -0.52 5.59 7.57
C LEU A 212 -1.38 4.40 7.95
N ILE A 213 -0.90 3.59 8.88
CA ILE A 213 -1.61 2.44 9.43
C ILE A 213 -1.86 2.71 10.91
N GLN A 214 -3.12 2.65 11.31
CA GLN A 214 -3.51 2.85 12.70
C GLN A 214 -4.56 1.83 13.15
N PRO A 215 -4.54 1.42 14.42
CA PRO A 215 -5.62 0.64 15.00
C PRO A 215 -6.91 1.46 15.06
N THR A 216 -8.06 0.80 15.02
CA THR A 216 -9.39 1.44 15.10
C THR A 216 -10.07 1.26 16.46
N GLU A 217 -9.55 0.38 17.30
CA GLU A 217 -10.07 0.08 18.64
C GLU A 217 -8.93 0.11 19.69
N LYS A 218 -9.27 0.30 20.96
CA LYS A 218 -8.28 0.26 22.06
C LYS A 218 -7.64 -1.12 22.16
N ILE A 219 -6.38 -1.18 22.58
CA ILE A 219 -5.69 -2.46 22.78
C ILE A 219 -6.36 -3.25 23.92
N GLY A 220 -6.56 -4.55 23.69
CA GLY A 220 -7.00 -5.50 24.71
C GLY A 220 -5.84 -6.19 25.42
N ASP A 221 -6.02 -7.46 25.78
CA ASP A 221 -5.04 -8.24 26.55
C ASP A 221 -4.00 -8.98 25.70
N VAL A 222 -4.06 -8.84 24.36
CA VAL A 222 -3.17 -9.52 23.42
C VAL A 222 -2.34 -8.53 22.59
N PRO A 223 -1.05 -8.81 22.35
CA PRO A 223 -0.24 -8.04 21.42
C PRO A 223 -0.81 -8.07 20.00
N ARG A 224 -0.73 -6.92 19.30
CA ARG A 224 -1.24 -6.78 17.93
C ARG A 224 -0.26 -6.07 17.02
N VAL A 225 -0.27 -6.45 15.74
CA VAL A 225 0.40 -5.69 14.69
C VAL A 225 -0.31 -4.35 14.52
N VAL A 226 0.43 -3.25 14.53
CA VAL A 226 -0.10 -1.89 14.28
C VAL A 226 0.47 -1.24 13.02
N GLY A 227 1.41 -1.91 12.36
CA GLY A 227 1.98 -1.46 11.09
C GLY A 227 3.07 -2.38 10.58
N ASN A 228 3.43 -2.20 9.31
CA ASN A 228 4.51 -2.93 8.69
C ASN A 228 5.02 -2.18 7.45
N ASN A 229 6.21 -2.47 6.96
CA ASN A 229 6.64 -2.10 5.60
C ASN A 229 7.13 -3.29 4.75
N PHE A 230 6.67 -4.50 5.07
CA PHE A 230 6.87 -5.70 4.24
C PHE A 230 5.93 -5.69 3.03
N HIS A 231 4.68 -5.27 3.25
CA HIS A 231 3.64 -5.25 2.24
C HIS A 231 2.63 -4.13 2.52
N LEU A 232 2.29 -3.35 1.49
CA LEU A 232 1.50 -2.12 1.58
C LEU A 232 0.19 -2.29 2.36
N ALA A 233 -0.55 -3.37 2.07
CA ALA A 233 -1.79 -3.69 2.77
C ALA A 233 -1.62 -4.83 3.81
N GLY A 234 -0.41 -5.36 4.01
CA GLY A 234 -0.20 -6.70 4.58
C GLY A 234 -0.73 -6.90 6.01
N SER A 235 -0.60 -5.88 6.86
CA SER A 235 -1.17 -5.92 8.21
C SER A 235 -2.69 -5.75 8.21
N VAL A 236 -3.27 -5.06 7.22
CA VAL A 236 -4.72 -4.80 7.14
C VAL A 236 -5.46 -5.95 6.46
N ASP A 237 -4.90 -6.53 5.41
CA ASP A 237 -5.55 -7.62 4.65
C ASP A 237 -5.29 -9.03 5.20
N GLY A 238 -4.55 -9.13 6.32
CA GLY A 238 -4.32 -10.38 7.04
C GLY A 238 -3.15 -11.23 6.52
N ARG A 239 -2.28 -10.68 5.68
CA ARG A 239 -1.01 -11.33 5.28
C ARG A 239 0.03 -11.32 6.40
N ILE A 240 0.00 -10.33 7.28
CA ILE A 240 0.89 -10.19 8.44
C ILE A 240 0.05 -10.17 9.71
N GLN A 241 0.28 -11.16 10.57
CA GLN A 241 -0.54 -11.39 11.76
C GLN A 241 0.30 -11.83 12.95
N THR A 242 -0.30 -11.74 14.14
CA THR A 242 0.23 -12.26 15.39
C THR A 242 -0.61 -13.41 15.92
N GLN A 243 0.04 -14.38 16.58
CA GLN A 243 -0.60 -15.37 17.42
C GLN A 243 0.08 -15.38 18.79
N PHE A 244 -0.67 -15.11 19.85
CA PHE A 244 -0.14 -15.05 21.21
C PHE A 244 -0.61 -16.24 22.06
N ASN A 245 0.33 -16.91 22.72
CA ASN A 245 0.05 -17.94 23.72
C ASN A 245 0.31 -17.37 25.12
N SER A 246 -0.76 -17.12 25.87
CA SER A 246 -0.68 -16.52 27.21
C SER A 246 -0.05 -17.44 28.25
N SER A 247 -0.16 -18.77 28.11
CA SER A 247 0.42 -19.73 29.03
C SER A 247 1.94 -19.81 28.92
N SER A 248 2.47 -19.78 27.68
CA SER A 248 3.92 -19.80 27.46
C SER A 248 4.54 -18.41 27.39
N GLY A 249 3.77 -17.36 27.13
CA GLY A 249 4.27 -16.02 26.83
C GLY A 249 4.89 -15.89 25.44
N ASP A 250 4.61 -16.82 24.54
CA ASP A 250 5.14 -16.80 23.17
C ASP A 250 4.25 -15.96 22.26
N LEU A 251 4.85 -15.01 21.54
CA LEU A 251 4.22 -14.26 20.47
C LEU A 251 4.80 -14.73 19.14
N THR A 252 3.98 -15.26 18.25
CA THR A 252 4.40 -15.67 16.91
C THR A 252 3.95 -14.63 15.89
N LEU A 253 4.90 -14.04 15.17
CA LEU A 253 4.66 -13.19 14.02
C LEU A 253 4.69 -14.04 12.77
N GLN A 254 3.71 -13.86 11.88
CA GLN A 254 3.65 -14.63 10.65
C GLN A 254 3.41 -13.71 9.46
N GLY A 255 4.08 -14.00 8.35
CA GLY A 255 3.90 -13.35 7.06
C GLY A 255 3.67 -14.38 5.97
N LYS A 256 2.64 -14.19 5.15
CA LYS A 256 2.30 -15.06 4.02
C LYS A 256 1.87 -14.23 2.81
N PHE A 257 2.10 -14.75 1.60
CA PHE A 257 1.74 -14.07 0.34
C PHE A 257 2.31 -12.64 0.27
N ILE A 258 3.62 -12.50 0.48
CA ILE A 258 4.37 -11.24 0.46
C ILE A 258 5.63 -11.47 -0.37
N SER A 259 6.01 -10.51 -1.20
CA SER A 259 7.21 -10.64 -2.05
C SER A 259 8.48 -10.08 -1.41
N SER A 260 8.35 -9.11 -0.49
CA SER A 260 9.51 -8.54 0.20
C SER A 260 10.12 -9.55 1.16
N THR A 261 11.45 -9.66 1.15
CA THR A 261 12.22 -10.56 2.04
C THR A 261 12.78 -9.85 3.26
N SER A 262 12.61 -8.54 3.36
CA SER A 262 12.97 -7.76 4.53
C SER A 262 11.98 -6.63 4.75
N GLY A 263 11.91 -6.16 5.99
CA GLY A 263 11.01 -5.09 6.36
C GLY A 263 10.93 -4.93 7.87
N LYS A 264 10.01 -4.07 8.30
CA LYS A 264 9.72 -3.76 9.68
C LYS A 264 8.29 -4.16 9.99
N VAL A 265 8.07 -4.65 11.20
CA VAL A 265 6.74 -4.90 11.77
C VAL A 265 6.66 -4.18 13.11
N ALA A 266 5.68 -3.28 13.23
CA ALA A 266 5.38 -2.60 14.49
C ALA A 266 4.32 -3.37 15.26
N ILE A 267 4.59 -3.65 16.53
CA ILE A 267 3.69 -4.36 17.43
C ILE A 267 3.42 -3.50 18.64
N GLU A 268 2.15 -3.35 18.97
CA GLU A 268 1.69 -2.76 20.22
C GLU A 268 1.44 -3.85 21.26
N PHE A 269 1.89 -3.61 22.49
CA PHE A 269 1.78 -4.54 23.60
C PHE A 269 0.80 -4.04 24.66
N PRO A 270 0.00 -4.93 25.28
CA PRO A 270 -0.77 -4.61 26.47
C PRO A 270 0.14 -4.09 27.58
N ARG A 271 -0.40 -3.24 28.47
CA ARG A 271 0.39 -2.59 29.54
C ARG A 271 1.18 -3.57 30.39
N GLU A 272 0.59 -4.73 30.67
CA GLU A 272 1.14 -5.80 31.51
C GLU A 272 2.29 -6.59 30.85
N LEU A 273 2.49 -6.48 29.54
CA LEU A 273 3.46 -7.27 28.79
C LEU A 273 4.64 -6.43 28.29
N THR A 274 5.81 -7.05 28.21
CA THR A 274 7.00 -6.48 27.58
C THR A 274 7.83 -7.56 26.89
N LEU A 275 8.72 -7.13 25.99
CA LEU A 275 9.62 -8.02 25.26
C LEU A 275 10.70 -8.59 26.19
N ASN A 276 11.09 -9.84 25.97
CA ASN A 276 12.34 -10.38 26.49
C ASN A 276 13.45 -10.18 25.43
N GLU A 277 14.10 -9.03 25.47
CA GLU A 277 15.12 -8.62 24.49
C GLU A 277 16.36 -9.55 24.45
N LYS A 278 16.59 -10.34 25.51
CA LYS A 278 17.70 -11.32 25.55
C LYS A 278 17.45 -12.57 24.71
N ALA A 279 16.22 -12.76 24.21
CA ALA A 279 15.78 -13.95 23.50
C ALA A 279 15.24 -13.62 22.10
N LEU A 280 15.88 -12.67 21.40
CA LEU A 280 15.54 -12.35 20.02
C LEU A 280 16.03 -13.45 19.07
N PRO A 281 15.19 -13.89 18.12
CA PRO A 281 15.58 -14.87 17.12
C PRO A 281 16.45 -14.22 16.03
N MET A 282 17.20 -15.02 15.25
CA MET A 282 18.20 -14.52 14.30
C MET A 282 17.61 -13.71 13.14
N GLU A 283 16.34 -13.92 12.82
CA GLU A 283 15.61 -13.18 11.79
C GLU A 283 15.39 -11.71 12.17
N VAL A 284 15.48 -11.36 13.46
CA VAL A 284 15.36 -9.98 13.95
C VAL A 284 16.72 -9.28 13.86
N MET A 285 16.85 -8.45 12.83
CA MET A 285 18.08 -7.71 12.52
C MET A 285 18.18 -6.37 13.25
N GLY A 286 17.06 -5.89 13.81
CA GLY A 286 17.02 -4.62 14.53
C GLY A 286 15.76 -4.46 15.36
N LEU A 287 15.86 -3.66 16.41
CA LEU A 287 14.79 -3.40 17.36
C LEU A 287 14.75 -1.90 17.70
N GLU A 288 13.55 -1.32 17.63
CA GLU A 288 13.28 0.07 18.04
C GLU A 288 12.10 0.08 19.01
N GLN A 289 12.20 0.79 20.12
CA GLN A 289 11.11 0.93 21.09
C GLN A 289 10.33 2.22 20.85
N TRP A 290 9.02 2.16 21.03
CA TRP A 290 8.12 3.32 20.99
C TRP A 290 7.09 3.23 22.13
N ALA A 291 6.29 4.28 22.33
CA ALA A 291 5.45 4.43 23.53
C ALA A 291 4.50 3.24 23.82
N GLY A 292 3.95 2.60 22.78
CA GLY A 292 3.04 1.47 22.89
C GLY A 292 3.67 0.09 22.62
N GLY A 293 4.95 0.00 22.27
CA GLY A 293 5.57 -1.29 21.97
C GLY A 293 6.91 -1.20 21.24
N PHE A 294 7.09 -2.06 20.23
CA PHE A 294 8.35 -2.22 19.51
C PHE A 294 8.15 -2.28 18.00
N ILE A 295 9.17 -1.88 17.25
CA ILE A 295 9.31 -2.10 15.82
C ILE A 295 10.46 -3.10 15.61
N PHE A 296 10.18 -4.19 14.93
CA PHE A 296 11.14 -5.25 14.64
C PHE A 296 11.54 -5.15 13.18
N ALA A 297 12.82 -4.92 12.89
CA ALA A 297 13.38 -5.12 11.56
C ALA A 297 13.66 -6.61 11.38
N ILE A 298 13.02 -7.22 10.40
CA ILE A 298 13.03 -8.66 10.14
C ILE A 298 13.56 -8.92 8.74
N GLU A 299 14.39 -9.95 8.60
CA GLU A 299 14.81 -10.50 7.31
C GLU A 299 14.34 -11.96 7.20
N ALA A 300 13.31 -12.18 6.39
CA ALA A 300 12.72 -13.49 6.14
C ALA A 300 11.88 -13.49 4.86
N ALA A 301 12.02 -14.55 4.04
CA ALA A 301 11.21 -14.76 2.84
C ALA A 301 9.88 -15.46 3.20
N ALA A 302 8.76 -15.02 2.63
CA ALA A 302 7.45 -15.59 2.93
C ALA A 302 7.27 -17.00 2.31
N PRO A 303 6.55 -17.93 2.97
CA PRO A 303 5.97 -17.79 4.29
C PRO A 303 7.02 -17.82 5.39
N TRP A 304 6.94 -16.88 6.33
CA TRP A 304 7.85 -16.81 7.48
C TRP A 304 7.08 -16.77 8.79
N SER A 305 7.75 -17.23 9.85
CA SER A 305 7.24 -17.27 11.21
C SER A 305 8.35 -16.93 12.20
N VAL A 306 8.23 -15.79 12.89
CA VAL A 306 9.22 -15.31 13.87
C VAL A 306 8.62 -15.42 15.27
N LYS A 307 9.28 -16.18 16.13
CA LYS A 307 8.81 -16.41 17.51
C LYS A 307 9.53 -15.46 18.48
N LEU A 308 8.75 -14.60 19.13
CA LEU A 308 9.21 -13.66 20.16
C LEU A 308 8.78 -14.15 21.54
N LYS A 309 9.63 -13.93 22.54
CA LYS A 309 9.31 -14.24 23.94
C LYS A 309 8.90 -12.97 24.67
N LEU A 310 7.70 -12.98 25.24
CA LEU A 310 7.20 -11.90 26.10
C LEU A 310 7.29 -12.30 27.57
N ARG A 311 7.35 -11.30 28.44
CA ARG A 311 7.30 -11.43 29.90
C ARG A 311 6.35 -10.40 30.49
N LYS A 312 5.87 -10.65 31.70
CA LYS A 312 5.10 -9.64 32.46
C LYS A 312 6.03 -8.50 32.90
N LYS A 313 5.51 -7.27 32.94
CA LYS A 313 6.18 -6.16 33.62
C LYS A 313 6.13 -6.43 35.13
N ILE A 314 7.25 -6.14 35.81
CA ILE A 314 7.38 -6.22 37.27
C ILE A 314 7.02 -4.87 37.84
#